data_AF-A0A372QLA3-F1
#
_entry.id   AF-A0A372QLA3-F1
#
_cell.length_a   1.000
_cell.length_b   1.000
_cell.length_c   1.000
_cell.angle_alpha   90.00
_cell.angle_beta   90.00
_cell.angle_gamma   90.00
#
_symmetry.space_group_name_H-M   'P 1'
#
loop_
_entity.id
_entity.type
_entity.pdbx_description
1 polymer ?
#
loop_
_entity_poly.entity_id
_entity_poly.type
_entity_poly.pdbx_seq_one_letter_code
_entity_poly.pdbx_strand_id
1 'polypeptide(L)'
;MASNFHFRLSEDFSLILDDADDYNVIIQVGENNNKKEFRAHSVILRARSPYFKVALSTNWITKKDNMIMFNKPNITPTVFHMILKYIYTDELDLTKQSGENILGLLVASDELLLEELFGHVRDYLIEKQTKWVHENFVLVLNVVFRLDNCKKLQDYCLKSICKNPLPFFSSKIFTSINKEILFDLLERDDLQIKVK
;
A
#
# COMPACT_ATOMS: atom_id res chain seq x y z
N MET A 1 22.56 -30.41 8.56
CA MET A 1 22.43 -28.94 8.63
C MET A 1 21.77 -28.48 7.35
N ALA A 2 20.70 -27.70 7.45
CA ALA A 2 20.14 -27.01 6.29
C ALA A 2 20.84 -25.64 6.17
N SER A 3 21.45 -25.37 5.02
CA SER A 3 22.04 -24.06 4.71
C SER A 3 21.05 -23.26 3.86
N ASN A 4 20.93 -21.96 4.12
CA ASN A 4 20.05 -21.05 3.39
C ASN A 4 20.90 -19.99 2.67
N PHE A 5 20.67 -19.81 1.37
CA PHE A 5 21.41 -18.89 0.50
C PHE A 5 20.49 -17.84 -0.15
N HIS A 6 19.33 -17.55 0.44
CA HIS A 6 18.32 -16.65 -0.13
C HIS A 6 18.82 -15.20 -0.30
N PHE A 7 19.77 -14.75 0.53
CA PHE A 7 20.32 -13.39 0.41
C PHE A 7 20.94 -13.16 -0.98
N ARG A 8 21.79 -14.08 -1.43
CA ARG A 8 22.43 -13.96 -2.76
C ARG A 8 21.41 -14.09 -3.89
N LEU A 9 20.42 -14.96 -3.73
CA LEU A 9 19.31 -15.07 -4.69
C LEU A 9 18.53 -13.76 -4.82
N SER A 10 18.25 -13.09 -3.70
CA SER A 10 17.61 -11.77 -3.66
C SER A 10 18.43 -10.71 -4.38
N GLU A 11 19.75 -10.67 -4.13
CA GLU A 11 20.67 -9.76 -4.85
C GLU A 11 20.64 -10.02 -6.36
N ASP A 12 20.69 -11.28 -6.79
CA ASP A 12 20.63 -11.67 -8.20
C ASP A 12 19.31 -11.19 -8.86
N PHE A 13 18.17 -11.33 -8.18
CA PHE A 13 16.88 -10.80 -8.68
C PHE A 13 16.80 -9.27 -8.66
N SER A 14 17.48 -8.60 -7.73
CA SER A 14 17.58 -7.13 -7.73
C SER A 14 18.29 -6.63 -9.00
N LEU A 15 19.36 -7.32 -9.42
CA LEU A 15 20.09 -6.97 -10.64
C LEU A 15 19.20 -7.11 -11.89
N ILE A 16 18.39 -8.17 -11.96
CA ILE A 16 17.41 -8.38 -13.04
C ILE A 16 16.34 -7.28 -13.05
N LEU A 17 16.00 -6.69 -11.90
CA LEU A 17 15.06 -5.58 -11.85
C LEU A 17 15.69 -4.26 -12.36
N ASP A 18 16.95 -4.01 -12.02
CA ASP A 18 17.66 -2.77 -12.36
C ASP A 18 18.11 -2.72 -13.83
N ASP A 19 18.56 -3.84 -14.38
CA ASP A 19 18.91 -4.03 -15.79
C ASP A 19 17.98 -5.09 -16.41
N ALA A 20 16.70 -4.74 -16.51
CA ALA A 20 15.65 -5.64 -16.99
C ALA A 20 15.92 -6.14 -18.43
N ASP A 21 16.70 -7.20 -18.56
CA ASP A 21 16.89 -8.00 -19.76
C ASP A 21 15.75 -9.04 -19.89
N ASP A 22 15.40 -9.46 -21.11
CA ASP A 22 14.32 -10.42 -21.39
C ASP A 22 12.94 -10.11 -20.76
N TYR A 23 12.69 -8.85 -20.38
CA TYR A 23 11.37 -8.41 -19.90
C TYR A 23 10.30 -8.62 -20.97
N ASN A 24 9.11 -9.02 -20.53
CA ASN A 24 7.97 -9.24 -21.41
C ASN A 24 6.70 -8.50 -20.95
N VAL A 25 6.81 -7.68 -19.92
CA VAL A 25 5.75 -6.81 -19.40
C VAL A 25 6.26 -5.38 -19.32
N ILE A 26 5.43 -4.46 -19.81
CA ILE A 26 5.59 -3.02 -19.63
C ILE A 26 4.39 -2.52 -18.83
N ILE A 27 4.66 -1.94 -17.66
CA ILE A 27 3.65 -1.42 -16.74
C ILE A 27 3.70 0.10 -16.74
N GLN A 28 2.63 0.75 -17.20
CA GLN A 28 2.47 2.20 -17.11
C GLN A 28 1.79 2.57 -15.80
N VAL A 29 2.48 3.32 -14.95
CA VAL A 29 2.07 3.66 -13.59
C VAL A 29 1.88 5.16 -13.46
N GLY A 30 0.89 5.58 -12.68
CA GLY A 30 0.59 6.98 -12.40
C GLY A 30 -0.27 7.65 -13.47
N GLU A 31 -0.63 8.90 -13.21
CA GLU A 31 -1.49 9.72 -14.08
C GLU A 31 -0.82 11.04 -14.49
N ASN A 32 -1.33 11.61 -15.58
CA ASN A 32 -0.91 12.91 -16.12
C ASN A 32 0.61 13.03 -16.27
N ASN A 33 1.21 14.06 -15.67
CA ASN A 33 2.65 14.33 -15.75
C ASN A 33 3.51 13.43 -14.83
N ASN A 34 2.89 12.60 -13.99
CA ASN A 34 3.59 11.67 -13.09
C ASN A 34 3.54 10.22 -13.61
N LYS A 35 3.37 10.04 -14.92
CA LYS A 35 3.40 8.72 -15.56
C LYS A 35 4.82 8.21 -15.65
N LYS A 36 5.05 6.97 -15.24
CA LYS A 36 6.33 6.27 -15.40
C LYS A 36 6.11 4.87 -15.95
N GLU A 37 7.03 4.44 -16.80
CA GLU A 37 7.08 3.09 -17.32
C GLU A 37 7.98 2.20 -16.44
N PHE A 38 7.53 0.98 -16.19
CA PHE A 38 8.28 -0.07 -15.51
C PHE A 38 8.35 -1.31 -16.39
N ARG A 39 9.54 -1.89 -16.51
CA ARG A 39 9.78 -3.15 -17.22
C ARG A 39 9.85 -4.29 -16.22
N ALA A 40 9.20 -5.41 -16.52
CA ALA A 40 9.09 -6.53 -15.60
C ALA A 40 8.89 -7.89 -16.27
N HIS A 41 9.01 -8.94 -15.47
CA HIS A 41 8.85 -10.33 -15.90
C HIS A 41 7.51 -10.88 -15.45
N SER A 42 6.65 -11.23 -16.40
CA SER A 42 5.32 -11.80 -16.10
C SER A 42 5.41 -13.06 -15.24
N VAL A 43 6.44 -13.90 -15.38
CA VAL A 43 6.59 -15.11 -14.56
C VAL A 43 6.81 -14.78 -13.09
N ILE A 44 7.65 -13.78 -12.77
CA ILE A 44 7.93 -13.34 -11.41
C ILE A 44 6.67 -12.71 -10.80
N LEU A 45 6.04 -11.77 -11.51
CA LEU A 45 4.82 -11.10 -11.06
C LEU A 45 3.70 -12.11 -10.72
N ARG A 46 3.44 -13.08 -11.61
CA ARG A 46 2.41 -14.12 -11.41
C ARG A 46 2.75 -15.11 -10.29
N ALA A 47 4.04 -15.35 -10.03
CA ALA A 47 4.47 -16.22 -8.95
C ALA A 47 4.29 -15.57 -7.57
N ARG A 48 4.45 -14.25 -7.49
CA ARG A 48 4.51 -13.49 -6.23
C ARG A 48 3.22 -12.75 -5.88
N SER A 49 2.26 -12.65 -6.82
CA SER A 49 0.99 -11.97 -6.60
C SER A 49 -0.16 -12.72 -7.25
N PRO A 50 -1.18 -13.15 -6.46
CA PRO A 50 -2.42 -13.71 -7.00
C PRO A 50 -3.12 -12.76 -7.97
N TYR A 51 -3.07 -11.46 -7.69
CA TYR A 51 -3.62 -10.43 -8.58
C TYR A 51 -2.95 -10.50 -9.96
N PHE A 52 -1.61 -10.46 -10.03
CA PHE A 52 -0.90 -10.55 -11.30
C PHE A 52 -1.08 -11.92 -11.95
N LYS A 53 -1.20 -13.01 -11.19
CA LYS A 53 -1.51 -14.35 -11.72
C LYS A 53 -2.80 -14.34 -12.56
N VAL A 54 -3.84 -13.68 -12.07
CA VAL A 54 -5.12 -13.53 -12.79
C VAL A 54 -5.03 -12.46 -13.88
N ALA A 55 -4.53 -11.26 -13.56
CA ALA A 55 -4.48 -10.13 -14.48
C ALA A 55 -3.62 -10.41 -15.73
N LEU A 56 -2.56 -11.20 -15.59
CA LEU A 56 -1.67 -11.57 -16.69
C LEU A 56 -1.99 -12.92 -17.36
N SER A 57 -3.02 -13.64 -16.89
CA SER A 57 -3.53 -14.85 -17.57
C SER A 57 -4.84 -14.62 -18.33
N THR A 58 -5.44 -13.44 -18.20
CA THR A 58 -6.74 -13.08 -18.77
C THR A 58 -6.63 -12.10 -19.95
N ASN A 59 -7.74 -11.86 -20.65
CA ASN A 59 -7.85 -11.00 -21.84
C ASN A 59 -7.66 -9.48 -21.57
N TRP A 60 -7.22 -9.07 -20.38
CA TRP A 60 -6.96 -7.66 -20.05
C TRP A 60 -5.61 -7.14 -20.57
N ILE A 61 -4.87 -8.01 -21.24
CA ILE A 61 -3.56 -7.70 -21.80
C ILE A 61 -3.72 -7.19 -23.24
N THR A 62 -3.19 -6.01 -23.51
CA THR A 62 -2.86 -5.61 -24.87
C THR A 62 -1.45 -6.09 -25.19
N LYS A 63 -1.29 -6.86 -26.26
CA LYS A 63 0.05 -7.18 -26.79
C LYS A 63 0.44 -6.16 -27.84
N LYS A 64 1.57 -5.48 -27.63
CA LYS A 64 2.19 -4.61 -28.64
C LYS A 64 3.63 -5.07 -28.82
N ASP A 65 4.03 -5.39 -30.04
CA ASP A 65 5.39 -5.84 -30.36
C ASP A 65 5.88 -7.00 -29.46
N ASN A 66 4.99 -7.98 -29.21
CA ASN A 66 5.17 -9.11 -28.28
C ASN A 66 5.31 -8.76 -26.78
N MET A 67 5.21 -7.48 -26.40
CA MET A 67 5.17 -7.04 -25.00
C MET A 67 3.76 -7.02 -24.44
N ILE A 68 3.60 -7.44 -23.19
CA ILE A 68 2.37 -7.30 -22.41
C ILE A 68 2.30 -5.88 -21.85
N MET A 69 1.29 -5.11 -22.26
CA MET A 69 1.05 -3.77 -21.72
C MET A 69 0.06 -3.83 -20.56
N PHE A 70 0.40 -3.22 -19.44
CA PHE A 70 -0.42 -3.18 -18.23
C PHE A 70 -0.47 -1.77 -17.64
N ASN A 71 -1.64 -1.31 -17.17
CA ASN A 71 -1.80 0.06 -16.69
C ASN A 71 -2.25 0.08 -15.22
N LYS A 72 -1.58 0.90 -14.41
CA LYS A 72 -1.90 1.18 -12.99
C LYS A 72 -1.86 2.68 -12.71
N PRO A 73 -2.84 3.44 -13.22
CA PRO A 73 -2.85 4.89 -13.09
C PRO A 73 -3.03 5.36 -11.63
N ASN A 74 -3.72 4.57 -10.83
CA ASN A 74 -4.06 4.84 -9.43
C ASN A 74 -2.90 4.65 -8.43
N ILE A 75 -1.75 4.10 -8.86
CA ILE A 75 -0.57 3.92 -8.01
C ILE A 75 0.49 4.93 -8.43
N THR A 76 1.17 5.56 -7.46
CA THR A 76 2.28 6.48 -7.79
C THR A 76 3.53 5.70 -8.22
N PRO A 77 4.39 6.28 -9.07
CA PRO A 77 5.64 5.62 -9.46
C PRO A 77 6.52 5.21 -8.27
N THR A 78 6.60 6.05 -7.24
CA THR A 78 7.38 5.75 -6.02
C THR A 78 6.83 4.53 -5.29
N VAL A 79 5.50 4.46 -5.10
CA VAL A 79 4.86 3.33 -4.43
C VAL A 79 5.01 2.05 -5.24
N PHE A 80 4.81 2.13 -6.57
CA PHE A 80 4.95 0.96 -7.42
C PHE A 80 6.39 0.44 -7.48
N HIS A 81 7.38 1.33 -7.43
CA HIS A 81 8.78 0.91 -7.35
C HIS A 81 9.06 0.11 -6.07
N MET A 82 8.52 0.52 -4.92
CA MET A 82 8.64 -0.24 -3.66
C MET A 82 8.01 -1.63 -3.77
N ILE A 83 6.81 -1.72 -4.39
CA ILE A 83 6.11 -2.99 -4.62
C ILE A 83 6.92 -3.90 -5.53
N LEU A 84 7.46 -3.35 -6.62
CA LEU A 84 8.22 -4.12 -7.59
C LEU A 84 9.52 -4.65 -6.98
N LYS A 85 10.21 -3.83 -6.18
CA LYS A 85 11.36 -4.27 -5.40
C LYS A 85 10.98 -5.42 -4.46
N TYR A 86 9.93 -5.24 -3.64
CA TYR A 86 9.44 -6.30 -2.75
C TYR A 86 9.10 -7.60 -3.49
N ILE A 87 8.45 -7.52 -4.65
CA ILE A 87 8.10 -8.71 -5.45
C ILE A 87 9.35 -9.48 -5.86
N TYR A 88 10.42 -8.80 -6.25
CA TYR A 88 11.65 -9.41 -6.76
C TYR A 88 12.59 -9.88 -5.65
N THR A 89 12.71 -9.12 -4.57
CA THR A 89 13.78 -9.30 -3.58
C THR A 89 13.28 -9.66 -2.18
N ASP A 90 11.96 -9.58 -1.94
CA ASP A 90 11.36 -9.72 -0.60
C ASP A 90 11.86 -8.65 0.40
N GLU A 91 12.50 -7.59 -0.10
CA GLU A 91 13.03 -6.49 0.71
C GLU A 91 12.12 -5.25 0.68
N LEU A 92 12.06 -4.54 1.80
CA LEU A 92 11.35 -3.29 1.94
C LEU A 92 12.07 -2.35 2.92
N ASP A 93 12.33 -1.11 2.50
CA ASP A 93 12.84 -0.05 3.37
C ASP A 93 11.84 1.11 3.43
N LEU A 94 11.21 1.25 4.60
CA LEU A 94 10.23 2.32 4.88
C LEU A 94 10.84 3.51 5.63
N THR A 95 12.11 3.43 6.05
CA THR A 95 12.71 4.41 6.98
C THR A 95 12.80 5.82 6.41
N LYS A 96 12.94 5.95 5.09
CA LYS A 96 13.04 7.22 4.37
C LYS A 96 11.78 7.59 3.60
N GLN A 97 10.71 6.82 3.74
CA GLN A 97 9.46 7.05 3.01
C GLN A 97 8.56 8.02 3.76
N SER A 98 7.85 8.88 3.02
CA SER A 98 6.81 9.72 3.63
C SER A 98 5.63 8.86 4.08
N GLY A 99 4.87 9.34 5.08
CA GLY A 99 3.70 8.59 5.54
C GLY A 99 2.63 8.43 4.45
N GLU A 100 2.51 9.37 3.52
CA GLU A 100 1.63 9.27 2.35
C GLU A 100 2.06 8.14 1.42
N ASN A 101 3.37 7.98 1.18
CA ASN A 101 3.89 6.86 0.40
C ASN A 101 3.66 5.52 1.11
N ILE A 102 3.82 5.47 2.44
CA ILE A 102 3.58 4.26 3.22
C ILE A 102 2.08 3.90 3.22
N LEU A 103 1.19 4.89 3.37
CA LEU A 103 -0.25 4.69 3.25
C LEU A 103 -0.65 4.27 1.84
N GLY A 104 -0.05 4.87 0.81
CA GLY A 104 -0.24 4.46 -0.59
C GLY A 104 0.24 3.03 -0.84
N LEU A 105 1.35 2.62 -0.23
CA LEU A 105 1.85 1.24 -0.28
C LEU A 105 0.88 0.27 0.39
N LEU A 106 0.25 0.64 1.51
CA LEU A 106 -0.80 -0.16 2.14
C LEU A 106 -1.95 -0.42 1.18
N VAL A 107 -2.49 0.63 0.55
CA VAL A 107 -3.61 0.52 -0.41
C VAL A 107 -3.23 -0.35 -1.61
N ALA A 108 -2.06 -0.09 -2.20
CA ALA A 108 -1.61 -0.84 -3.36
C ALA A 108 -1.30 -2.31 -3.04
N SER A 109 -0.88 -2.62 -1.81
CA SER A 109 -0.63 -4.00 -1.36
C SER A 109 -1.94 -4.79 -1.23
N ASP A 110 -3.02 -4.16 -0.75
CA ASP A 110 -4.35 -4.78 -0.72
C ASP A 110 -4.86 -5.02 -2.15
N GLU A 111 -4.79 -4.01 -3.02
CA GLU A 111 -5.24 -4.12 -4.41
C GLU A 111 -4.50 -5.20 -5.22
N LEU A 112 -3.19 -5.35 -4.98
CA LEU A 112 -2.35 -6.34 -5.65
C LEU A 112 -2.31 -7.69 -4.92
N LEU A 113 -3.14 -7.86 -3.89
CA LEU A 113 -3.26 -9.10 -3.10
C LEU A 113 -1.91 -9.57 -2.52
N LEU A 114 -1.12 -8.63 -2.00
CA LEU A 114 0.17 -8.87 -1.34
C LEU A 114 -0.03 -8.89 0.18
N GLU A 115 -0.64 -9.94 0.70
CA GLU A 115 -1.12 -10.01 2.09
C GLU A 115 -0.03 -9.83 3.15
N GLU A 116 1.15 -10.42 2.95
CA GLU A 116 2.27 -10.29 3.87
C GLU A 116 2.78 -8.84 3.93
N LEU A 117 2.99 -8.23 2.76
CA LEU A 117 3.37 -6.82 2.65
C LEU A 117 2.31 -5.90 3.27
N PHE A 118 1.03 -6.16 3.00
CA PHE A 118 -0.08 -5.41 3.57
C PHE A 118 -0.07 -5.46 5.11
N GLY A 119 0.09 -6.66 5.67
CA GLY A 119 0.18 -6.87 7.12
C GLY A 119 1.38 -6.12 7.73
N HIS A 120 2.55 -6.22 7.09
CA HIS A 120 3.76 -5.54 7.54
C HIS A 120 3.62 -4.02 7.52
N VAL A 121 3.13 -3.44 6.42
CA VAL A 121 2.97 -1.98 6.28
C VAL A 121 1.92 -1.44 7.25
N ARG A 122 0.82 -2.16 7.44
CA ARG A 122 -0.22 -1.80 8.43
C ARG A 122 0.37 -1.71 9.84
N ASP A 123 1.17 -2.71 10.22
CA ASP A 123 1.75 -2.78 11.55
C ASP A 123 2.85 -1.71 11.72
N TYR A 124 3.63 -1.44 10.67
CA TYR A 124 4.59 -0.34 10.65
C TYR A 124 3.92 1.03 10.85
N LEU A 125 2.76 1.27 10.24
CA LEU A 125 1.99 2.51 10.45
C LEU A 125 1.57 2.69 11.91
N ILE A 126 1.13 1.59 12.55
CA ILE A 126 0.68 1.57 13.95
C ILE A 126 1.86 1.73 14.92
N GLU A 127 3.01 1.11 14.64
CA GLU A 127 4.10 0.99 15.61
C GLU A 127 5.19 2.05 15.44
N LYS A 128 5.43 2.49 14.20
CA LYS A 128 6.58 3.35 13.85
C LYS A 128 6.17 4.71 13.31
N GLN A 129 4.97 4.85 12.74
CA GLN A 129 4.46 6.11 12.19
C GLN A 129 3.31 6.71 13.01
N THR A 130 3.25 6.40 14.30
CA THR A 130 2.19 6.87 15.22
C THR A 130 1.94 8.37 15.14
N LYS A 131 3.01 9.17 15.18
CA LYS A 131 2.94 10.63 15.10
C LYS A 131 2.31 11.10 13.80
N TRP A 132 2.81 10.59 12.66
CA TRP A 132 2.27 10.99 11.36
C TRP A 132 0.81 10.54 11.20
N VAL A 133 0.44 9.35 11.67
CA VAL A 133 -0.96 8.88 11.65
C VAL A 133 -1.86 9.80 12.46
N HIS A 134 -1.43 10.24 13.65
CA HIS A 134 -2.20 11.14 14.51
C HIS A 134 -2.37 12.54 13.88
N GLU A 135 -1.32 13.05 13.25
CA GLU A 135 -1.36 14.33 12.52
C GLU A 135 -2.27 14.26 11.28
N ASN A 136 -2.52 13.05 10.75
CA ASN A 136 -3.24 12.82 9.49
C ASN A 136 -4.48 11.92 9.62
N PHE A 137 -5.14 11.89 10.79
CA PHE A 137 -6.26 10.97 11.04
C PHE A 137 -7.35 10.99 9.96
N VAL A 138 -7.75 12.17 9.50
CA VAL A 138 -8.82 12.29 8.48
C VAL A 138 -8.44 11.59 7.18
N LEU A 139 -7.20 11.80 6.71
CA LEU A 139 -6.68 11.15 5.51
C LEU A 139 -6.61 9.64 5.72
N VAL A 140 -6.01 9.20 6.82
CA VAL A 140 -5.82 7.78 7.13
C VAL A 140 -7.17 7.07 7.23
N LEU A 141 -8.12 7.59 8.02
CA LEU A 141 -9.45 7.02 8.20
C LEU A 141 -10.19 6.89 6.87
N ASN A 142 -10.20 7.95 6.05
CA ASN A 142 -10.87 7.93 4.75
C ASN A 142 -10.29 6.89 3.78
N VAL A 143 -9.02 6.50 3.95
CA VAL A 143 -8.37 5.42 3.19
C VAL A 143 -8.71 4.07 3.80
N VAL A 144 -8.41 3.87 5.09
CA VAL A 144 -8.45 2.53 5.70
C VAL A 144 -9.86 2.00 5.87
N PHE A 145 -10.89 2.87 5.94
CA PHE A 145 -12.29 2.45 5.97
C PHE A 145 -12.81 1.95 4.62
N ARG A 146 -12.10 2.21 3.52
CA ARG A 146 -12.41 1.60 2.21
C ARG A 146 -11.75 0.23 2.03
N LEU A 147 -10.93 -0.18 3.00
CA LEU A 147 -10.17 -1.43 2.97
C LEU A 147 -10.76 -2.38 4.01
N ASP A 148 -11.52 -3.38 3.56
CA ASP A 148 -12.22 -4.33 4.45
C ASP A 148 -11.24 -5.08 5.38
N ASN A 149 -10.04 -5.38 4.89
CA ASN A 149 -9.00 -6.12 5.61
C ASN A 149 -8.18 -5.24 6.60
N CYS A 150 -8.53 -3.96 6.77
CA CYS A 150 -7.73 -3.01 7.54
C CYS A 150 -8.25 -2.74 8.98
N LYS A 151 -9.06 -3.64 9.54
CA LYS A 151 -9.70 -3.48 10.86
C LYS A 151 -8.74 -3.10 12.00
N LYS A 152 -7.54 -3.69 12.04
CA LYS A 152 -6.52 -3.39 13.07
C LYS A 152 -6.12 -1.91 13.09
N LEU A 153 -5.93 -1.28 11.92
CA LEU A 153 -5.56 0.14 11.82
C LEU A 153 -6.78 1.05 11.98
N GLN A 154 -7.96 0.66 11.49
CA GLN A 154 -9.23 1.33 11.77
C GLN A 154 -9.44 1.48 13.29
N ASP A 155 -9.36 0.36 14.03
CA ASP A 155 -9.51 0.33 15.49
C ASP A 155 -8.45 1.15 16.21
N TYR A 156 -7.19 1.09 15.75
CA TYR A 156 -6.11 1.91 16.31
C TYR A 156 -6.41 3.40 16.19
N CYS A 157 -6.86 3.85 15.02
CA CYS A 157 -7.22 5.26 14.79
C CYS A 157 -8.41 5.67 15.67
N LEU A 158 -9.50 4.90 15.67
CA LEU A 158 -10.68 5.21 16.47
C LEU A 158 -10.36 5.25 17.98
N LYS A 159 -9.64 4.26 18.51
CA LYS A 159 -9.20 4.25 19.92
C LYS A 159 -8.33 5.45 20.25
N SER A 160 -7.45 5.86 19.34
CA SER A 160 -6.59 7.03 19.55
C SER A 160 -7.41 8.32 19.62
N ILE A 161 -8.41 8.47 18.76
CA ILE A 161 -9.34 9.61 18.78
C ILE A 161 -10.18 9.59 20.05
N CYS A 162 -10.75 8.45 20.45
CA CYS A 162 -11.56 8.34 21.67
C CYS A 162 -10.80 8.76 22.94
N LYS A 163 -9.49 8.50 23.01
CA LYS A 163 -8.62 8.92 24.13
C LYS A 163 -8.38 10.42 24.20
N ASN A 164 -8.34 11.11 23.05
CA ASN A 164 -8.15 12.55 22.98
C ASN A 164 -8.96 13.14 21.80
N PRO A 165 -10.29 13.28 21.97
CA PRO A 165 -11.18 13.59 20.85
C PRO A 165 -11.11 15.04 20.38
N LEU A 166 -10.75 15.98 21.28
CA LEU A 166 -10.85 17.42 21.00
C LEU A 166 -10.04 17.88 19.78
N PRO A 167 -8.76 17.49 19.58
CA PRO A 167 -8.00 17.91 18.40
C PRO A 167 -8.61 17.43 17.09
N PHE A 168 -9.20 16.22 17.10
CA PHE A 168 -9.84 15.65 15.92
C PHE A 168 -11.12 16.43 15.56
N PHE A 169 -12.04 16.61 16.51
CA PHE A 169 -13.30 17.33 16.27
C PHE A 169 -13.11 18.83 16.01
N SER A 170 -12.04 19.44 16.53
CA SER A 170 -11.74 20.86 16.30
C SER A 170 -11.07 21.11 14.95
N SER A 171 -10.67 20.06 14.24
CA SER A 171 -9.96 20.19 12.97
C SER A 171 -10.91 20.60 11.85
N LYS A 172 -10.53 21.58 11.03
CA LYS A 172 -11.35 22.02 9.88
C LYS A 172 -11.62 20.89 8.88
N ILE A 173 -10.68 19.96 8.75
CA ILE A 173 -10.77 18.80 7.86
C ILE A 173 -11.66 17.68 8.40
N PHE A 174 -12.13 17.75 9.65
CA PHE A 174 -13.12 16.81 10.19
C PHE A 174 -14.40 16.74 9.34
N THR A 175 -14.80 17.86 8.72
CA THR A 175 -15.98 17.91 7.85
C THR A 175 -15.85 17.06 6.57
N SER A 176 -14.66 16.54 6.28
CA SER A 176 -14.39 15.66 5.15
C SER A 176 -14.38 14.16 5.50
N ILE A 177 -14.72 13.78 6.74
CA ILE A 177 -14.83 12.36 7.10
C ILE A 177 -16.12 11.77 6.53
N ASN A 178 -16.08 10.50 6.11
CA ASN A 178 -17.29 9.77 5.72
C ASN A 178 -18.23 9.59 6.93
N LYS A 179 -19.54 9.66 6.68
CA LYS A 179 -20.62 9.38 7.64
C LYS A 179 -20.45 8.03 8.35
N GLU A 180 -19.99 7.01 7.64
CA GLU A 180 -19.73 5.67 8.21
C GLU A 180 -18.67 5.73 9.32
N ILE A 181 -17.58 6.46 9.09
CA ILE A 181 -16.51 6.67 10.08
C ILE A 181 -17.06 7.41 11.30
N LEU A 182 -17.96 8.38 11.09
CA LEU A 182 -18.60 9.11 12.18
C LEU A 182 -19.52 8.19 13.01
N PHE A 183 -20.31 7.32 12.37
CA PHE A 183 -21.12 6.35 13.09
C PHE A 183 -20.25 5.40 13.92
N ASP A 184 -19.24 4.79 13.30
CA ASP A 184 -18.32 3.88 13.98
C ASP A 184 -17.58 4.56 15.15
N LEU A 185 -17.34 5.87 15.08
CA LEU A 185 -16.76 6.63 16.18
C LEU A 185 -17.78 6.90 17.30
N LEU A 186 -19.01 7.26 16.96
CA LEU A 186 -20.07 7.60 17.92
C LEU A 186 -20.64 6.36 18.63
N GLU A 187 -20.58 5.18 18.02
CA GLU A 187 -20.98 3.91 18.64
C GLU A 187 -19.99 3.42 19.71
N ARG A 188 -18.84 4.07 19.87
CA ARG A 188 -17.83 3.64 20.84
C ARG A 188 -18.14 4.11 22.25
N ASP A 189 -18.21 3.15 23.17
CA ASP A 189 -18.35 3.40 24.61
C ASP A 189 -17.16 4.14 25.23
N ASP A 190 -15.98 4.11 24.59
CA ASP A 190 -14.74 4.72 25.10
C ASP A 190 -14.52 6.17 24.64
N LEU A 191 -15.48 6.77 23.93
CA LEU A 191 -15.40 8.13 23.43
C LEU A 191 -15.51 9.17 24.58
N GLN A 192 -14.37 9.75 24.98
CA GLN A 192 -14.29 10.66 26.13
C GLN A 192 -14.69 12.11 25.81
N ILE A 193 -15.97 12.36 25.53
CA ILE A 193 -16.50 13.72 25.34
C ILE A 193 -16.99 14.28 26.68
N LYS A 194 -16.41 15.41 27.11
CA LYS A 194 -16.98 16.20 28.21
C LYS A 194 -18.11 17.07 27.66
N VAL A 195 -19.34 16.71 27.95
CA VAL A 195 -20.50 17.59 27.73
C VAL A 195 -20.45 18.69 28.80
N LYS A 196 -20.36 19.94 28.37
CA LYS A 196 -20.48 21.11 29.27
C LYS A 196 -21.94 21.51 29.42
#